data_AF-A0A921RRK4-F1
#
_entry.id   AF-A0A921RRK4-F1
#
_cell.length_a   1.000
_cell.length_b   1.000
_cell.length_c   1.000
_cell.angle_alpha   90.00
_cell.angle_beta   90.00
_cell.angle_gamma   90.00
#
_symmetry.space_group_name_H-M   'P 1'
#
loop_
_entity.id
_entity.type
_entity.pdbx_description
1 polymer ?
#
loop_
_entity_poly.entity_id
_entity_poly.type
_entity_poly.pdbx_seq_one_letter_code
_entity_poly.pdbx_strand_id
1 'polypeptide(L)'
;MYAVGPLLLHARRAVAEGSDLDGLGSNLWEEQGGLLEWLDGQAPGSVVYVNYGSITVMSNEQLLEFAWGLAGSGYPFMWNIRPDLVKGDTAVLPPEFSSSVKGRAMLTTWCPQEAVLAHEAVGLFLTHSGWNSTLESISAGVPMLSWPFFAEQQTNCRYKRTEWGVGMEIGGKVRRAELAEMIREAMGGDKGREMHRRAADWKEKAIRATMLGGSAETNLDIVVNEVLLRNRKIR
;
A
#
# COMPACT_ATOMS: atom_id res chain seq x y z
N MET A 1 27.08 4.44 -2.77
CA MET A 1 25.61 4.40 -2.56
C MET A 1 25.34 3.31 -1.54
N TYR A 2 24.57 3.59 -0.49
CA TYR A 2 24.25 2.63 0.58
C TYR A 2 22.76 2.32 0.55
N ALA A 3 22.40 1.04 0.43
CA ALA A 3 21.01 0.61 0.47
C ALA A 3 20.64 0.30 1.92
N VAL A 4 19.85 1.17 2.55
CA VAL A 4 19.49 1.10 3.99
C VAL A 4 18.02 0.80 4.24
N GLY A 5 17.26 0.46 3.18
CA GLY A 5 15.83 0.22 3.26
C GLY A 5 15.45 -1.25 3.42
N PRO A 6 14.19 -1.55 3.77
CA PRO A 6 13.12 -0.58 4.08
C PRO A 6 13.27 0.04 5.48
N LEU A 7 13.30 1.37 5.56
CA LEU A 7 13.50 2.09 6.83
C LEU A 7 12.34 1.86 7.82
N LEU A 8 11.13 1.61 7.33
CA LEU A 8 9.98 1.29 8.19
C LEU A 8 10.25 0.04 9.07
N LEU A 9 10.98 -0.95 8.54
CA LEU A 9 11.31 -2.16 9.30
C LEU A 9 12.42 -1.89 10.33
N HIS A 10 13.34 -0.98 10.04
CA HIS A 10 14.30 -0.50 11.03
C HIS A 10 13.60 0.25 12.16
N ALA A 11 12.68 1.16 11.82
CA ALA A 11 11.93 1.95 12.78
C ALA A 11 11.14 1.06 13.75
N ARG A 12 10.38 0.08 13.24
CA ARG A 12 9.62 -0.88 14.07
C ARG A 12 10.46 -1.68 15.07
N ARG A 13 11.76 -1.84 14.80
CA ARG A 13 12.69 -2.56 15.69
C ARG A 13 13.37 -1.63 16.69
N ALA A 14 13.68 -0.42 16.26
CA ALA A 14 14.43 0.56 17.05
C ALA A 14 13.52 1.35 18.01
N VAL A 15 12.26 1.56 17.61
CA VAL A 15 11.23 2.23 18.42
C VAL A 15 10.49 1.16 19.22
N ALA A 16 10.57 1.25 20.55
CA ALA A 16 9.79 0.37 21.41
C ALA A 16 8.32 0.79 21.39
N GLU A 17 7.41 -0.19 21.31
CA GLU A 17 5.97 0.02 21.45
C GLU A 17 5.66 0.77 22.76
N GLY A 18 4.88 1.85 22.66
CA GLY A 18 4.50 2.71 23.78
C GLY A 18 5.57 3.74 24.21
N SER A 19 6.65 3.93 23.45
CA SER A 19 7.62 5.00 23.69
C SER A 19 7.13 6.35 23.13
N ASP A 20 7.71 7.47 23.60
CA ASP A 20 7.40 8.81 23.07
C ASP A 20 7.63 8.93 21.54
N LEU A 21 8.52 8.10 20.99
CA LEU A 21 8.83 8.04 19.56
C LEU A 21 7.84 7.19 18.77
N ASP A 22 7.04 6.35 19.43
CA ASP A 22 6.01 5.51 18.82
C ASP A 22 4.83 6.34 18.30
N GLY A 23 4.58 7.50 18.92
CA GLY A 23 3.58 8.48 18.48
C GLY A 23 3.99 9.33 17.27
N LEU A 24 5.24 9.23 16.78
CA LEU A 24 5.72 9.97 15.60
C LEU A 24 5.34 9.24 14.30
N GLY A 25 4.05 9.24 13.96
CA GLY A 25 3.57 8.77 12.67
C GLY A 25 3.94 9.71 11.51
N SER A 26 4.16 9.18 10.31
CA SER A 26 4.31 9.98 9.08
C SER A 26 2.95 10.40 8.51
N ASN A 27 2.03 10.83 9.38
CA ASN A 27 0.63 11.08 9.04
C ASN A 27 0.44 12.51 8.56
N LEU A 28 -0.26 12.68 7.42
CA LEU A 28 -0.63 13.99 6.90
C LEU A 28 -2.04 14.45 7.35
N TRP A 29 -2.86 13.55 7.91
CA TRP A 29 -4.26 13.80 8.31
C TRP A 29 -4.65 13.00 9.56
N GLU A 30 -5.74 13.37 10.23
CA GLU A 30 -6.27 12.70 11.44
C GLU A 30 -6.85 11.31 11.15
N GLU A 31 -6.68 10.40 12.10
CA GLU A 31 -7.12 9.01 11.98
C GLU A 31 -8.61 8.82 12.27
N GLN A 32 -9.34 8.12 11.38
CA GLN A 32 -10.68 7.63 11.70
C GLN A 32 -10.58 6.32 12.50
N GLY A 33 -11.19 6.27 13.69
CA GLY A 33 -11.29 5.04 14.49
C GLY A 33 -12.25 4.01 13.89
N GLY A 34 -12.13 2.73 14.27
CA GLY A 34 -13.03 1.65 13.83
C GLY A 34 -12.57 0.92 12.55
N LEU A 35 -11.45 1.32 11.94
CA LEU A 35 -10.99 0.76 10.67
C LEU A 35 -10.37 -0.63 10.83
N LEU A 36 -9.54 -0.81 11.87
CA LEU A 36 -8.92 -2.11 12.14
C LEU A 36 -9.97 -3.10 12.65
N GLU A 37 -10.92 -2.65 13.48
CA GLU A 37 -12.02 -3.47 13.97
C GLU A 37 -12.92 -3.98 12.84
N TRP A 38 -13.08 -3.21 11.76
CA TRP A 38 -13.77 -3.69 10.57
C TRP A 38 -12.98 -4.79 9.84
N LEU A 39 -11.65 -4.68 9.80
CA LEU A 39 -10.77 -5.69 9.21
C LEU A 39 -10.72 -6.97 10.05
N ASP A 40 -10.79 -6.88 11.38
CA ASP A 40 -10.87 -8.03 12.30
C ASP A 40 -12.09 -8.92 11.98
N GLY A 41 -13.16 -8.34 11.45
CA GLY A 41 -14.36 -9.05 11.02
C GLY A 41 -14.27 -9.73 9.66
N GLN A 42 -13.15 -9.61 8.94
CA GLN A 42 -12.97 -10.13 7.59
C GLN A 42 -12.10 -11.40 7.56
N ALA A 43 -12.27 -12.23 6.54
CA ALA A 43 -11.42 -13.42 6.39
C ALA A 43 -9.99 -13.05 5.97
N PRO A 44 -8.97 -13.82 6.36
CA PRO A 44 -7.58 -13.61 5.93
C PRO A 44 -7.45 -13.53 4.41
N GLY A 45 -6.70 -12.53 3.92
CA GLY A 45 -6.45 -12.30 2.50
C GLY A 45 -7.70 -12.00 1.65
N SER A 46 -8.83 -11.63 2.25
CA SER A 46 -10.10 -11.40 1.54
C SER A 46 -10.36 -9.94 1.16
N VAL A 47 -9.65 -8.99 1.79
CA VAL A 47 -9.90 -7.55 1.63
C VAL A 47 -9.00 -6.94 0.57
N VAL A 48 -9.61 -6.13 -0.29
CA VAL A 48 -8.90 -5.23 -1.20
C VAL A 48 -8.72 -3.87 -0.53
N TYR A 49 -7.49 -3.49 -0.25
CA TYR A 49 -7.15 -2.15 0.25
C TYR A 49 -6.87 -1.22 -0.93
N VAL A 50 -7.40 0.01 -0.89
CA VAL A 50 -7.29 1.00 -1.96
C VAL A 50 -6.82 2.32 -1.39
N ASN A 51 -5.64 2.78 -1.82
CA ASN A 51 -5.15 4.11 -1.49
C ASN A 51 -4.24 4.66 -2.59
N TYR A 52 -4.65 5.78 -3.18
CA TYR A 52 -3.88 6.48 -4.20
C TYR A 52 -3.01 7.62 -3.64
N GLY A 53 -2.84 7.68 -2.31
CA GLY A 53 -1.96 8.65 -1.65
C GLY A 53 -2.51 10.07 -1.66
N SER A 54 -1.69 11.00 -1.18
CA SER A 54 -2.05 12.40 -0.94
C SER A 54 -1.85 13.33 -2.15
N ILE A 55 -1.32 12.83 -3.27
CA ILE A 55 -0.95 13.67 -4.42
C ILE A 55 -1.77 13.32 -5.67
N THR A 56 -2.25 12.08 -5.76
CA THR A 56 -3.06 11.66 -6.89
C THR A 56 -4.41 12.37 -6.90
N VAL A 57 -4.80 12.83 -8.09
CA VAL A 57 -6.11 13.40 -8.36
C VAL A 57 -6.71 12.66 -9.56
N MET A 58 -7.96 12.25 -9.45
CA MET A 58 -8.73 11.57 -10.52
C MET A 58 -9.89 12.45 -11.01
N SER A 59 -10.41 12.16 -12.20
CA SER A 59 -11.69 12.70 -12.63
C SER A 59 -12.85 11.98 -11.93
N ASN A 60 -14.03 12.60 -11.91
CA ASN A 60 -15.22 11.94 -11.38
C ASN A 60 -15.58 10.67 -12.18
N GLU A 61 -15.35 10.66 -13.50
CA GLU A 61 -15.52 9.46 -14.34
C GLU A 61 -14.62 8.31 -13.85
N GLN A 62 -13.34 8.59 -13.59
CA GLN A 62 -12.40 7.59 -13.06
C GLN A 62 -12.82 7.10 -11.69
N LEU A 63 -13.25 7.99 -10.78
CA LEU A 63 -13.77 7.61 -9.47
C LEU A 63 -14.93 6.61 -9.60
N LEU A 64 -15.87 6.87 -10.50
CA LEU A 64 -17.00 5.98 -10.75
C LEU A 64 -16.58 4.64 -11.34
N GLU A 65 -15.61 4.61 -12.27
CA GLU A 65 -15.09 3.35 -12.81
C GLU A 65 -14.39 2.51 -11.73
N PHE A 66 -13.65 3.14 -10.82
CA PHE A 66 -13.07 2.46 -9.65
C PHE A 66 -14.15 1.92 -8.71
N ALA A 67 -15.12 2.76 -8.35
CA ALA A 67 -16.20 2.39 -7.46
C ALA A 67 -16.96 1.17 -7.99
N TRP A 68 -17.44 1.24 -9.23
CA TRP A 68 -18.19 0.13 -9.81
C TRP A 68 -17.33 -1.09 -10.12
N GLY A 69 -16.03 -0.93 -10.38
CA GLY A 69 -15.11 -2.05 -10.54
C GLY A 69 -14.86 -2.79 -9.21
N LEU A 70 -14.67 -2.05 -8.11
CA LEU A 70 -14.57 -2.61 -6.77
C LEU A 70 -15.86 -3.33 -6.38
N ALA A 71 -17.02 -2.67 -6.53
CA ALA A 71 -18.31 -3.28 -6.25
C ALA A 71 -18.54 -4.57 -7.07
N GLY A 72 -18.22 -4.52 -8.37
CA GLY A 72 -18.36 -5.63 -9.31
C GLY A 72 -17.33 -6.75 -9.13
N SER A 73 -16.26 -6.53 -8.36
CA SER A 73 -15.28 -7.58 -8.04
C SER A 73 -15.86 -8.66 -7.12
N GLY A 74 -16.82 -8.27 -6.26
CA GLY A 74 -17.43 -9.11 -5.24
C GLY A 74 -16.68 -9.16 -3.90
N TYR A 75 -15.42 -8.72 -3.85
CA TYR A 75 -14.60 -8.74 -2.64
C TYR A 75 -14.98 -7.62 -1.66
N PRO A 76 -14.80 -7.82 -0.35
CA PRO A 76 -14.74 -6.72 0.60
C PRO A 76 -13.60 -5.78 0.26
N PHE A 77 -13.79 -4.48 0.46
CA PHE A 77 -12.75 -3.50 0.21
C PHE A 77 -12.75 -2.35 1.20
N MET A 78 -11.55 -1.84 1.48
CA MET A 78 -11.34 -0.62 2.26
C MET A 78 -10.74 0.42 1.34
N TRP A 79 -11.40 1.56 1.18
CA TRP A 79 -10.98 2.60 0.26
C TRP A 79 -10.81 3.95 0.96
N ASN A 80 -9.57 4.43 0.94
CA ASN A 80 -9.22 5.78 1.32
C ASN A 80 -9.59 6.79 0.23
N ILE A 81 -10.67 7.55 0.44
CA ILE A 81 -11.19 8.60 -0.44
C ILE A 81 -10.98 9.96 0.24
N ARG A 82 -9.87 10.63 -0.10
CA ARG A 82 -9.60 12.00 0.36
C ARG A 82 -10.61 12.99 -0.25
N PRO A 83 -11.00 14.07 0.47
CA PRO A 83 -11.97 15.05 -0.04
C PRO A 83 -11.59 15.68 -1.38
N ASP A 84 -10.28 15.89 -1.61
CA ASP A 84 -9.71 16.47 -2.82
C ASP A 84 -9.14 15.43 -3.79
N LEU A 85 -9.63 14.18 -3.71
CA LEU A 85 -9.26 13.12 -4.64
C LEU A 85 -9.76 13.42 -6.05
N VAL A 86 -10.88 14.14 -6.16
CA VAL A 86 -11.48 14.52 -7.44
C VAL A 86 -11.04 15.93 -7.83
N LYS A 87 -10.60 16.09 -9.08
CA LYS A 87 -10.09 17.38 -9.57
C LYS A 87 -11.19 18.45 -9.55
N GLY A 88 -11.07 19.40 -8.64
CA GLY A 88 -11.93 20.59 -8.58
C GLY A 88 -13.34 20.34 -8.03
N ASP A 89 -13.59 19.20 -7.40
CA ASP A 89 -14.88 18.86 -6.81
C ASP A 89 -14.71 17.89 -5.62
N THR A 90 -15.77 17.71 -4.82
CA THR A 90 -15.81 16.70 -3.76
C THR A 90 -15.99 15.32 -4.39
N ALA A 91 -15.35 14.28 -3.85
CA ALA A 91 -15.61 12.91 -4.27
C ALA A 91 -17.06 12.49 -3.92
N VAL A 92 -17.98 12.54 -4.89
CA VAL A 92 -19.38 12.16 -4.71
C VAL A 92 -19.64 10.82 -5.37
N LEU A 93 -19.89 9.80 -4.55
CA LEU A 93 -20.34 8.49 -5.01
C LEU A 93 -21.88 8.45 -5.05
N PRO A 94 -22.49 7.80 -6.06
CA PRO A 94 -23.93 7.79 -6.23
C PRO A 94 -24.61 6.94 -5.12
N PRO A 95 -25.83 7.28 -4.66
CA PRO A 95 -26.53 6.53 -3.60
C PRO A 95 -26.69 5.03 -3.87
N GLU A 96 -26.84 4.66 -5.15
CA GLU A 96 -26.94 3.28 -5.61
C GLU A 96 -25.65 2.49 -5.31
N PHE A 97 -24.48 3.16 -5.33
CA PHE A 97 -23.22 2.53 -4.98
C PHE A 97 -23.22 2.07 -3.52
N SER A 98 -23.57 2.96 -2.58
CA SER A 98 -23.62 2.64 -1.15
C SER A 98 -24.55 1.45 -0.85
N SER A 99 -25.67 1.38 -1.56
CA SER A 99 -26.59 0.24 -1.46
C SER A 99 -25.98 -1.06 -1.98
N SER A 100 -25.23 -1.01 -3.10
CA SER A 100 -24.63 -2.18 -3.73
C SER A 100 -23.48 -2.81 -2.92
N VAL A 101 -22.78 -2.02 -2.10
CA VAL A 101 -21.61 -2.46 -1.32
C VAL A 101 -21.87 -2.54 0.18
N LYS A 102 -23.13 -2.44 0.60
CA LYS A 102 -23.53 -2.48 2.02
C LYS A 102 -22.95 -3.71 2.71
N GLY A 103 -22.20 -3.49 3.79
CA GLY A 103 -21.54 -4.53 4.57
C GLY A 103 -20.24 -5.09 3.97
N ARG A 104 -19.83 -4.66 2.78
CA ARG A 104 -18.59 -5.09 2.10
C ARG A 104 -17.60 -3.96 1.84
N ALA A 105 -17.98 -2.70 2.12
CA ALA A 105 -17.10 -1.56 1.93
C ALA A 105 -16.85 -0.81 3.24
N MET A 106 -15.60 -0.45 3.48
CA MET A 106 -15.19 0.57 4.43
C MET A 106 -14.63 1.77 3.66
N LEU A 107 -15.35 2.89 3.68
CA LEU A 107 -14.89 4.14 3.07
C LEU A 107 -14.36 5.05 4.16
N THR A 108 -13.16 5.60 3.97
CA THR A 108 -12.52 6.49 4.93
C THR A 108 -11.78 7.61 4.23
N THR A 109 -11.54 8.72 4.92
CA THR A 109 -10.71 9.83 4.40
C THR A 109 -9.24 9.68 4.75
N TRP A 110 -8.93 8.85 5.76
CA TRP A 110 -7.57 8.56 6.19
C TRP A 110 -7.49 7.22 6.93
N CYS A 111 -6.38 6.50 6.79
CA CYS A 111 -6.12 5.29 7.56
C CYS A 111 -4.63 5.10 7.90
N PRO A 112 -4.30 4.36 8.97
CA PRO A 112 -2.92 4.02 9.30
C PRO A 112 -2.44 2.95 8.32
N GLN A 113 -2.04 3.38 7.12
CA GLN A 113 -1.78 2.50 5.97
C GLN A 113 -0.82 1.36 6.30
N GLU A 114 0.21 1.63 7.09
CA GLU A 114 1.15 0.60 7.55
C GLU A 114 0.48 -0.51 8.37
N ALA A 115 -0.44 -0.15 9.27
CA ALA A 115 -1.20 -1.09 10.08
C ALA A 115 -2.24 -1.83 9.23
N VAL A 116 -2.93 -1.13 8.33
CA VAL A 116 -3.88 -1.72 7.37
C VAL A 116 -3.19 -2.77 6.50
N LEU A 117 -2.05 -2.43 5.89
CA LEU A 117 -1.30 -3.37 5.05
C LEU A 117 -0.75 -4.56 5.84
N ALA A 118 -0.40 -4.37 7.12
CA ALA A 118 0.08 -5.44 7.98
C ALA A 118 -1.04 -6.38 8.47
N HIS A 119 -2.31 -5.98 8.34
CA HIS A 119 -3.46 -6.75 8.79
C HIS A 119 -3.69 -8.01 7.93
N GLU A 120 -3.94 -9.16 8.56
CA GLU A 120 -4.05 -10.46 7.87
C GLU A 120 -5.20 -10.52 6.85
N ALA A 121 -6.27 -9.76 7.08
CA ALA A 121 -7.40 -9.67 6.17
C ALA A 121 -7.04 -9.06 4.80
N VAL A 122 -5.99 -8.24 4.71
CA VAL A 122 -5.64 -7.56 3.45
C VAL A 122 -4.94 -8.52 2.50
N GLY A 123 -5.61 -8.79 1.37
CA GLY A 123 -5.09 -9.65 0.30
C GLY A 123 -4.47 -8.88 -0.86
N LEU A 124 -4.92 -7.66 -1.14
CA LEU A 124 -4.49 -6.92 -2.33
C LEU A 124 -4.46 -5.42 -2.08
N PHE A 125 -3.46 -4.75 -2.63
CA PHE A 125 -3.34 -3.30 -2.54
C PHE A 125 -3.44 -2.60 -3.90
N LEU A 126 -4.44 -1.74 -4.07
CA LEU A 126 -4.56 -0.83 -5.20
C LEU A 126 -3.84 0.48 -4.89
N THR A 127 -2.83 0.81 -5.70
CA THR A 127 -1.90 1.91 -5.41
C THR A 127 -1.50 2.68 -6.66
N HIS A 128 -1.11 3.94 -6.46
CA HIS A 128 -0.50 4.78 -7.49
C HIS A 128 0.98 4.42 -7.76
N SER A 129 1.55 3.44 -7.06
CA SER A 129 2.94 3.00 -7.21
C SER A 129 4.03 3.98 -6.77
N GLY A 130 3.74 4.86 -5.82
CA GLY A 130 4.80 5.60 -5.12
C GLY A 130 5.76 4.65 -4.38
N TRP A 131 7.02 5.07 -4.22
CA TRP A 131 8.05 4.21 -3.63
C TRP A 131 7.77 3.80 -2.19
N ASN A 132 7.28 4.72 -1.34
CA ASN A 132 6.95 4.43 0.05
C ASN A 132 5.86 3.35 0.17
N SER A 133 4.73 3.54 -0.50
CA SER A 133 3.63 2.55 -0.52
C SER A 133 4.05 1.22 -1.13
N THR A 134 5.01 1.23 -2.06
CA THR A 134 5.62 0.01 -2.61
C THR A 134 6.41 -0.74 -1.54
N LEU A 135 7.24 -0.04 -0.77
CA LEU A 135 8.05 -0.64 0.31
C LEU A 135 7.18 -1.16 1.46
N GLU A 136 6.12 -0.43 1.84
CA GLU A 136 5.15 -0.86 2.84
C GLU A 136 4.47 -2.17 2.41
N SER A 137 3.97 -2.23 1.17
CA SER A 137 3.31 -3.42 0.61
C SER A 137 4.26 -4.62 0.54
N ILE A 138 5.50 -4.42 0.09
CA ILE A 138 6.53 -5.46 0.05
C ILE A 138 6.86 -5.96 1.46
N SER A 139 6.98 -5.04 2.43
CA SER A 139 7.28 -5.38 3.83
C SER A 139 6.10 -6.09 4.51
N ALA A 140 4.88 -5.84 4.05
CA ALA A 140 3.69 -6.54 4.51
C ALA A 140 3.47 -7.89 3.81
N GLY A 141 4.06 -8.10 2.62
CA GLY A 141 3.84 -9.28 1.79
C GLY A 141 2.53 -9.24 1.00
N VAL A 142 2.05 -8.04 0.69
CA VAL A 142 0.79 -7.82 -0.02
C VAL A 142 1.09 -7.51 -1.49
N PRO A 143 0.49 -8.24 -2.46
CA PRO A 143 0.61 -7.92 -3.88
C PRO A 143 -0.14 -6.65 -4.27
N MET A 144 0.20 -6.07 -5.43
CA MET A 144 -0.29 -4.75 -5.82
C MET A 144 -0.98 -4.71 -7.20
N LEU A 145 -2.12 -4.02 -7.30
CA LEU A 145 -2.62 -3.47 -8.57
C LEU A 145 -2.22 -2.01 -8.68
N SER A 146 -1.48 -1.70 -9.73
CA SER A 146 -0.80 -0.42 -9.88
C SER A 146 -1.47 0.44 -10.93
N TRP A 147 -1.82 1.68 -10.59
CA TRP A 147 -2.28 2.69 -11.54
C TRP A 147 -1.38 3.93 -11.44
N PRO A 148 -0.22 3.94 -12.14
CA PRO A 148 0.80 4.99 -12.00
C PRO A 148 0.44 6.28 -12.75
N PHE A 149 0.92 7.43 -12.27
CA PHE A 149 0.62 8.75 -12.84
C PHE A 149 1.87 9.56 -13.21
N PHE A 150 2.79 9.78 -12.27
CA PHE A 150 3.91 10.73 -12.44
C PHE A 150 5.19 10.28 -11.70
N ALA A 151 6.26 11.07 -11.86
CA ALA A 151 7.57 10.80 -11.28
C ALA A 151 8.11 9.42 -11.66
N GLU A 152 8.49 8.60 -10.69
CA GLU A 152 9.07 7.26 -10.87
C GLU A 152 8.02 6.13 -10.80
N GLN A 153 6.74 6.46 -10.66
CA GLN A 153 5.66 5.49 -10.43
C GLN A 153 5.53 4.47 -11.56
N GLN A 154 5.71 4.89 -12.82
CA GLN A 154 5.70 3.99 -13.98
C GLN A 154 6.85 2.98 -13.91
N THR A 155 8.03 3.42 -13.50
CA THR A 155 9.20 2.56 -13.29
C THR A 155 8.94 1.57 -12.15
N ASN A 156 8.42 2.04 -11.01
CA ASN A 156 8.04 1.18 -9.89
C ASN A 156 7.01 0.13 -10.32
N CYS A 157 5.97 0.53 -11.05
CA CYS A 157 4.95 -0.35 -11.60
C CYS A 157 5.55 -1.44 -12.50
N ARG A 158 6.43 -1.05 -13.43
CA ARG A 158 7.14 -1.96 -14.33
C ARG A 158 7.95 -3.00 -13.55
N TYR A 159 8.72 -2.59 -12.55
CA TYR A 159 9.54 -3.50 -11.72
C TYR A 159 8.69 -4.51 -10.95
N LYS A 160 7.57 -4.08 -10.35
CA LYS A 160 6.63 -4.98 -9.65
C LYS A 160 6.13 -6.08 -10.58
N ARG A 161 5.84 -5.73 -11.84
CA ARG A 161 5.32 -6.65 -12.84
C ARG A 161 6.37 -7.59 -13.39
N THR A 162 7.59 -7.13 -13.69
CA THR A 162 8.57 -7.95 -14.43
C THR A 162 9.67 -8.55 -13.58
N GLU A 163 10.23 -7.79 -12.65
CA GLU A 163 11.39 -8.24 -11.87
C GLU A 163 10.94 -8.91 -10.58
N TRP A 164 10.00 -8.30 -9.88
CA TRP A 164 9.59 -8.76 -8.57
C TRP A 164 8.45 -9.78 -8.65
N GLY A 165 7.56 -9.65 -9.63
CA GLY A 165 6.42 -10.54 -9.84
C GLY A 165 5.35 -10.37 -8.76
N VAL A 166 5.21 -9.16 -8.20
CA VAL A 166 4.30 -8.85 -7.08
C VAL A 166 3.21 -7.85 -7.48
N GLY A 167 3.04 -7.58 -8.77
CA GLY A 167 2.02 -6.65 -9.19
C GLY A 167 1.56 -6.77 -10.65
N MET A 168 0.36 -6.23 -10.87
CA MET A 168 -0.21 -6.01 -12.21
C MET A 168 -0.49 -4.51 -12.39
N GLU A 169 -0.59 -4.10 -13.65
CA GLU A 169 -0.82 -2.71 -14.03
C GLU A 169 -2.24 -2.53 -14.52
N ILE A 170 -2.97 -1.59 -13.92
CA ILE A 170 -4.24 -1.08 -14.42
C ILE A 170 -3.90 -0.20 -15.63
N GLY A 171 -4.36 -0.61 -16.81
CA GLY A 171 -4.10 0.11 -18.06
C GLY A 171 -4.64 1.54 -18.05
N GLY A 172 -4.21 2.35 -19.02
CA GLY A 172 -4.43 3.81 -19.08
C GLY A 172 -5.84 4.28 -18.64
N LYS A 173 -6.85 4.17 -19.51
CA LYS A 173 -8.23 4.51 -19.15
C LYS A 173 -8.86 3.34 -18.38
N VAL A 174 -9.13 3.57 -17.10
CA VAL A 174 -9.77 2.59 -16.21
C VAL A 174 -11.19 2.29 -16.69
N ARG A 175 -11.53 0.99 -16.73
CA ARG A 175 -12.88 0.49 -17.03
C ARG A 175 -13.30 -0.49 -15.95
N ARG A 176 -14.49 -0.28 -15.36
CA ARG A 176 -15.01 -1.04 -14.22
C ARG A 176 -15.01 -2.55 -14.42
N ALA A 177 -15.38 -3.01 -15.62
CA ALA A 177 -15.43 -4.45 -15.92
C ALA A 177 -14.03 -5.06 -15.92
N GLU A 178 -13.07 -4.38 -16.53
CA GLU A 178 -11.68 -4.83 -16.56
C GLU A 178 -11.04 -4.79 -15.17
N LEU A 179 -11.31 -3.72 -14.40
CA LEU A 179 -10.85 -3.61 -13.03
C LEU A 179 -11.40 -4.74 -12.15
N ALA A 180 -12.69 -5.08 -12.28
CA ALA A 180 -13.30 -6.17 -11.54
C ALA A 180 -12.65 -7.53 -11.85
N GLU A 181 -12.37 -7.82 -13.13
CA GLU A 181 -11.65 -9.04 -13.52
C GLU A 181 -10.20 -9.05 -13.03
N MET A 182 -9.50 -7.90 -13.10
CA MET A 182 -8.15 -7.79 -12.58
C MET A 182 -8.07 -8.05 -11.08
N ILE A 183 -9.04 -7.54 -10.31
CA ILE A 183 -9.14 -7.80 -8.87
C ILE A 183 -9.40 -9.30 -8.63
N ARG A 184 -10.33 -9.93 -9.37
CA ARG A 184 -10.57 -11.37 -9.25
C ARG A 184 -9.33 -12.20 -9.54
N GLU A 185 -8.61 -11.88 -10.62
CA GLU A 185 -7.37 -12.56 -11.00
C GLU A 185 -6.28 -12.39 -9.94
N ALA A 186 -6.13 -11.17 -9.40
CA ALA A 186 -5.11 -10.88 -8.39
C ALA A 186 -5.41 -11.53 -7.03
N MET A 187 -6.68 -11.64 -6.64
CA MET A 187 -7.10 -12.26 -5.36
C MET A 187 -7.13 -13.79 -5.41
N GLY A 188 -7.60 -14.38 -6.51
CA GLY A 188 -7.89 -15.82 -6.58
C GLY A 188 -7.52 -16.53 -7.88
N GLY A 189 -6.98 -15.81 -8.86
CA GLY A 189 -6.51 -16.37 -10.13
C GLY A 189 -5.12 -17.02 -10.04
N ASP A 190 -4.68 -17.64 -11.14
CA ASP A 190 -3.35 -18.26 -11.22
C ASP A 190 -2.24 -17.23 -11.05
N LYS A 191 -2.37 -16.06 -11.68
CA LYS A 191 -1.38 -14.98 -11.53
C LYS A 191 -1.40 -14.41 -10.12
N GLY A 192 -2.58 -14.27 -9.53
CA GLY A 192 -2.76 -13.84 -8.14
C GLY A 192 -2.01 -14.75 -7.17
N ARG A 193 -2.21 -16.08 -7.28
CA ARG A 193 -1.51 -17.06 -6.46
C ARG A 193 0.01 -16.93 -6.54
N GLU A 194 0.57 -16.78 -7.74
CA GLU A 194 2.01 -16.57 -7.90
C GLU A 194 2.45 -15.22 -7.32
N MET A 195 1.67 -14.14 -7.52
CA MET A 195 1.96 -12.83 -6.93
C MET A 195 1.99 -12.87 -5.40
N HIS A 196 1.04 -13.57 -4.76
CA HIS A 196 1.02 -13.76 -3.31
C HIS A 196 2.25 -14.53 -2.82
N ARG A 197 2.63 -15.62 -3.52
CA ARG A 197 3.84 -16.39 -3.21
C ARG A 197 5.10 -15.51 -3.30
N ARG A 198 5.22 -14.73 -4.38
CA ARG A 198 6.34 -13.80 -4.58
C ARG A 198 6.35 -12.69 -3.52
N ALA A 199 5.19 -12.16 -3.15
CA ALA A 199 5.09 -11.11 -2.14
C ALA A 199 5.56 -11.63 -0.76
N ALA A 200 5.22 -12.88 -0.41
CA ALA A 200 5.74 -13.53 0.79
C ALA A 200 7.28 -13.70 0.74
N ASP A 201 7.84 -14.16 -0.38
CA ASP A 201 9.29 -14.28 -0.56
C ASP A 201 10.01 -12.91 -0.39
N TRP A 202 9.41 -11.85 -0.93
CA TRP A 202 9.96 -10.48 -0.84
C TRP A 202 9.85 -9.91 0.57
N LYS A 203 8.76 -10.17 1.29
CA LYS A 203 8.62 -9.84 2.72
C LYS A 203 9.74 -10.46 3.54
N GLU A 204 10.00 -11.76 3.35
CA GLU A 204 11.07 -12.45 4.08
C GLU A 204 12.45 -11.85 3.77
N LYS A 205 12.72 -11.50 2.51
CA LYS A 205 13.96 -10.82 2.13
C LYS A 205 14.10 -9.43 2.76
N ALA A 206 13.03 -8.64 2.76
CA ALA A 206 13.01 -7.31 3.37
C ALA A 206 13.28 -7.39 4.88
N ILE A 207 12.65 -8.35 5.57
CA ILE A 207 12.89 -8.62 6.99
C ILE A 207 14.35 -9.02 7.21
N ARG A 208 14.87 -10.01 6.47
CA ARG A 208 16.27 -10.46 6.61
C ARG A 208 17.28 -9.35 6.36
N ALA A 209 17.06 -8.49 5.37
CA ALA A 209 17.96 -7.37 5.07
C ALA A 209 18.07 -6.38 6.23
N THR A 210 17.01 -6.23 7.03
CA THR A 210 16.90 -5.27 8.14
C THR A 210 17.13 -5.91 9.51
N MET A 211 17.39 -7.23 9.57
CA MET A 211 17.80 -7.91 10.80
C MET A 211 19.24 -7.55 11.19
N LEU A 212 19.61 -7.86 12.45
CA LEU A 212 20.98 -7.70 12.94
C LEU A 212 21.96 -8.48 12.04
N GLY A 213 22.97 -7.81 11.50
CA GLY A 213 23.90 -8.39 10.52
C GLY A 213 23.32 -8.55 9.10
N GLY A 214 22.12 -8.03 8.87
CA GLY A 214 21.48 -7.93 7.55
C GLY A 214 22.11 -6.82 6.73
N SER A 215 22.00 -6.91 5.40
CA SER A 215 22.68 -5.99 4.49
C SER A 215 22.26 -4.52 4.63
N ALA A 216 20.97 -4.25 4.87
CA ALA A 216 20.47 -2.88 5.08
C ALA A 216 20.90 -2.33 6.44
N GLU A 217 20.90 -3.17 7.48
CA GLU A 217 21.37 -2.82 8.82
C GLU A 217 22.87 -2.49 8.83
N THR A 218 23.70 -3.35 8.24
CA THR A 218 25.14 -3.11 8.10
C THR A 218 25.42 -1.85 7.30
N ASN A 219 24.67 -1.60 6.21
CA ASN A 219 24.81 -0.37 5.44
C ASN A 219 24.41 0.87 6.25
N LEU A 220 23.38 0.78 7.09
CA LEU A 220 22.96 1.87 7.96
C LEU A 220 24.06 2.21 8.98
N ASP A 221 24.67 1.19 9.58
CA ASP A 221 25.80 1.36 10.49
C ASP A 221 27.00 2.01 9.81
N ILE A 222 27.32 1.62 8.58
CA ILE A 222 28.39 2.26 7.80
C ILE A 222 28.06 3.75 7.58
N VAL A 223 26.83 4.08 7.19
CA VAL A 223 26.41 5.48 7.01
C VAL A 223 26.54 6.27 8.31
N VAL A 224 26.05 5.73 9.42
CA VAL A 224 26.12 6.39 10.73
C VAL A 224 27.58 6.62 11.14
N ASN A 225 28.41 5.57 11.11
CA ASN A 225 29.76 5.62 11.63
C ASN A 225 30.73 6.38 10.70
N GLU A 226 30.68 6.11 9.40
CA GLU A 226 31.69 6.60 8.47
C GLU A 226 31.31 7.92 7.81
N VAL A 227 30.02 8.26 7.73
CA VAL A 227 29.55 9.50 7.08
C VAL A 227 29.11 10.53 8.11
N LEU A 228 28.23 10.14 9.04
CA LEU A 228 27.63 11.10 9.99
C LEU A 228 28.53 11.40 11.19
N LEU A 229 29.11 10.38 11.81
CA LEU A 229 29.92 10.52 13.02
C LEU A 229 31.39 10.83 12.74
N ARG A 230 31.94 10.36 11.60
CA ARG A 230 33.33 10.64 11.20
C ARG A 230 33.62 12.14 11.13
N ASN A 231 32.67 12.93 10.66
CA ASN A 231 32.79 14.40 10.56
C ASN A 231 32.73 15.14 11.91
N ARG A 232 32.31 14.46 13.00
CA ARG A 232 32.32 15.04 14.36
C ARG A 232 33.65 14.85 15.09
N LYS A 233 34.51 13.93 14.65
CA LYS A 233 35.83 13.67 15.26
C LYS A 233 36.97 14.54 14.70
N ILE A 234 36.69 15.40 13.72
CA ILE A 234 37.68 16.30 13.07
C ILE A 234 37.43 17.77 13.48
N ARG A 235 36.77 18.01 14.62
CA ARG A 235 36.64 19.34 15.23
C ARG A 235 37.17 19.32 16.66
#